data_AF-A0A8T1MCW2-F1
#
_entry.id   AF-A0A8T1MCW2-F1
#
_cell.length_a   1.000
_cell.length_b   1.000
_cell.length_c   1.000
_cell.angle_alpha   90.00
_cell.angle_beta   90.00
_cell.angle_gamma   90.00
#
_symmetry.space_group_name_H-M   'P 1'
#
loop_
_entity.id
_entity.type
_entity.pdbx_description
1 polymer ?
#
loop_
_entity_poly.entity_id
_entity_poly.type
_entity_poly.pdbx_seq_one_letter_code
_entity_poly.pdbx_strand_id
1 'polypeptide(L)'
;MYRARISRLEAEVNHYRAKLRQTTNELARLRTLLTNTTASGVHEVGTETTLTENYVAILKRERDDLLALVSQLRQRSTLLLNHNRELVDQVSSSVKLMGIFKEEKQRLSEHAARLEKGLATLRGQLSKTIEDKTQECNDQMAQLAVSSANELDQLQSRLLQSETELVSAKTQLGHLENRVQEMERQLVSAKQEAQDVHDESQRKLEEASVFVTKANSQRNDALVELEQLRKRLLDLQMTHSNSLEHVDELYKHAKTREVQLDCELIAIDAERHRLASKAAAAVKEAATVRQELNQLAVKHSLEMKKIQSAARVNEKRLRETTSLMEQYRKSMEKFKDVYSFGIQQFDVDTKRLTAQQATAWKFHKKCKRIMQSKTRLEQEMARQILQVQHSQERITELERQLTENNQELRHLKASEAKLLKDRRILAGELCLIQQQWNADPCPETMVRLLNRWTVNVELEDIFDRVNIKTGYGSIFNFG
;
A
#
# COMPACT_ATOMS: atom_id res chain seq x y z
N MET A 1 88.80 70.21 23.67
CA MET A 1 89.03 71.37 22.77
C MET A 1 88.78 72.71 23.48
N TYR A 2 87.56 73.01 23.98
CA TYR A 2 87.25 74.30 24.63
C TYR A 2 88.04 74.58 25.92
N ARG A 3 88.30 73.57 26.77
CA ARG A 3 89.19 73.74 27.95
C ARG A 3 90.57 74.29 27.57
N ALA A 4 91.20 73.69 26.55
CA ALA A 4 92.50 74.15 26.07
C ALA A 4 92.46 75.58 25.49
N ARG A 5 91.33 75.99 24.88
CA ARG A 5 91.15 77.34 24.33
C ARG A 5 90.90 78.39 25.41
N ILE A 6 90.13 78.04 26.45
CA ILE A 6 89.91 78.87 27.64
C ILE A 6 91.23 79.07 28.39
N SER A 7 92.00 78.00 28.64
CA SER A 7 93.29 78.10 29.32
C SER A 7 94.31 78.96 28.58
N ARG A 8 94.31 78.94 27.23
CA ARG A 8 95.16 79.85 26.42
C ARG A 8 94.72 81.31 26.57
N LEU A 9 93.42 81.59 26.51
CA LEU A 9 92.88 82.94 26.72
C LEU A 9 93.16 83.44 28.14
N GLU A 10 93.08 82.59 29.16
CA GLU A 10 93.43 82.93 30.54
C GLU A 10 94.92 83.28 30.67
N ALA A 11 95.80 82.53 30.01
CA ALA A 11 97.23 82.82 29.95
C ALA A 11 97.50 84.17 29.26
N GLU A 12 96.84 84.45 28.12
CA GLU A 12 96.93 85.73 27.41
C GLU A 12 96.43 86.90 28.27
N VAL A 13 95.28 86.75 28.94
CA VAL A 13 94.74 87.75 29.87
C VAL A 13 95.74 88.03 31.01
N ASN A 14 96.36 87.00 31.57
CA ASN A 14 97.35 87.17 32.63
C ASN A 14 98.62 87.86 32.14
N HIS A 15 99.08 87.55 30.92
CA HIS A 15 100.21 88.23 30.28
C HIS A 15 99.93 89.74 30.07
N TYR A 16 98.77 90.09 29.51
CA TYR A 16 98.41 91.50 29.30
C TYR A 16 98.14 92.26 30.61
N ARG A 17 97.62 91.60 31.65
CA ARG A 17 97.53 92.19 32.99
C ARG A 17 98.90 92.50 33.59
N ALA A 18 99.88 91.62 33.40
CA ALA A 18 101.25 91.85 33.87
C ALA A 18 101.87 93.05 33.12
N LYS A 19 101.71 93.11 31.80
CA LYS A 19 102.17 94.24 30.97
C LYS A 19 101.51 95.56 31.35
N LEU A 20 100.20 95.54 31.63
CA LEU A 20 99.46 96.70 32.13
C LEU A 20 99.97 97.18 33.49
N ARG A 21 100.31 96.28 34.41
CA ARG A 21 100.91 96.64 35.70
C ARG A 21 102.27 97.30 35.50
N GLN A 22 103.10 96.77 34.59
CA GLN A 22 104.39 97.35 34.26
C GLN A 22 104.25 98.77 33.69
N THR A 23 103.41 98.98 32.67
CA THR A 23 103.18 100.32 32.10
C THR A 23 102.56 101.30 33.10
N THR A 24 101.70 100.82 34.00
CA THR A 24 101.13 101.65 35.08
C THR A 24 102.20 102.09 36.08
N ASN A 25 103.14 101.21 36.44
CA ASN A 25 104.26 101.53 37.33
C ASN A 25 105.25 102.49 36.65
N GLU A 26 105.53 102.29 35.35
CA GLU A 26 106.36 103.18 34.53
C GLU A 26 105.75 104.59 34.44
N LEU A 27 104.44 104.68 34.19
CA LEU A 27 103.68 105.94 34.23
C LEU A 27 103.76 106.64 35.59
N ALA A 28 103.65 105.87 36.68
CA ALA A 28 103.76 106.42 38.03
C ALA A 28 105.15 106.98 38.29
N ARG A 29 106.21 106.26 37.86
CA ARG A 29 107.62 106.69 37.95
C ARG A 29 107.91 107.94 37.13
N LEU A 30 107.40 108.02 35.90
CA LEU A 30 107.61 109.18 35.03
C LEU A 30 106.83 110.40 35.50
N ARG A 31 105.63 110.21 36.06
CA ARG A 31 104.88 111.29 36.72
C ARG A 31 105.64 111.84 37.94
N THR A 32 106.22 110.99 38.79
CA THR A 32 107.03 111.45 39.93
C THR A 32 108.31 112.16 39.48
N LEU A 33 108.95 111.70 38.41
CA LEU A 33 110.06 112.42 37.78
C LEU A 33 109.64 113.82 37.30
N LEU A 34 108.51 113.93 36.58
CA LEU A 34 107.99 115.20 36.07
C LEU A 34 107.65 116.21 37.18
N THR A 35 107.09 115.73 38.31
CA THR A 35 106.82 116.56 39.49
C THR A 35 108.09 116.99 40.23
N ASN A 36 109.17 116.20 40.16
CA ASN A 36 110.45 116.52 40.78
C ASN A 36 111.28 117.49 39.93
N THR A 37 111.23 117.41 38.60
CA THR A 37 111.89 118.37 37.70
C THR A 37 111.22 119.73 37.66
N THR A 38 109.90 119.80 37.87
CA THR A 38 109.18 121.09 38.01
C THR A 38 109.44 121.79 39.35
N ALA A 39 109.92 121.09 40.39
CA ALA A 39 110.27 121.65 41.70
C ALA A 39 111.73 122.16 41.80
N SER A 40 112.60 121.80 40.86
CA SER A 40 114.03 122.17 40.86
C SER A 40 114.31 123.22 39.77
N GLY A 41 114.24 124.50 40.11
CA GLY A 41 114.42 125.62 39.16
C GLY A 41 115.84 125.79 38.62
N VAL A 42 116.16 125.10 37.51
CA VAL A 42 117.38 125.32 36.71
C VAL A 42 117.03 125.35 35.21
N HIS A 43 117.64 126.26 34.45
CA HIS A 43 117.13 126.85 33.21
C HIS A 43 117.41 126.10 31.87
N GLU A 44 117.49 124.76 31.85
CA GLU A 44 117.62 123.95 30.61
C GLU A 44 116.54 122.85 30.47
N VAL A 45 115.33 123.10 30.97
CA VAL A 45 114.32 122.03 31.22
C VAL A 45 113.24 121.89 30.13
N GLY A 46 113.11 122.82 29.17
CA GLY A 46 111.94 122.92 28.28
C GLY A 46 111.75 121.79 27.24
N THR A 47 112.82 121.20 26.73
CA THR A 47 112.76 120.09 25.76
C THR A 47 112.66 118.72 26.42
N GLU A 48 113.27 118.53 27.59
CA GLU A 48 113.18 117.29 28.36
C GLU A 48 111.80 117.10 29.03
N THR A 49 111.17 118.18 29.50
CA THR A 49 109.80 118.09 30.04
C THR A 49 108.78 117.76 28.97
N THR A 50 108.86 118.38 27.78
CA THR A 50 107.94 118.08 26.66
C THR A 50 108.11 116.66 26.09
N LEU A 51 109.34 116.13 26.03
CA LEU A 51 109.58 114.72 25.68
C LEU A 51 109.00 113.76 26.72
N THR A 52 109.16 114.06 28.01
CA THR A 52 108.63 113.23 29.10
C THR A 52 107.09 113.28 29.16
N GLU A 53 106.47 114.44 28.89
CA GLU A 53 105.02 114.59 28.79
C GLU A 53 104.43 113.80 27.61
N ASN A 54 105.09 113.84 26.44
CA ASN A 54 104.70 113.04 25.28
C ASN A 54 104.81 111.54 25.57
N TYR A 55 105.87 111.12 26.27
CA TYR A 55 106.04 109.72 26.66
C TYR A 55 104.97 109.26 27.67
N VAL A 56 104.59 110.13 28.62
CA VAL A 56 103.46 109.88 29.52
C VAL A 56 102.13 109.79 28.77
N ALA A 57 101.92 110.61 27.74
CA ALA A 57 100.70 110.53 26.92
C ALA A 57 100.61 109.22 26.11
N ILE A 58 101.74 108.76 25.54
CA ILE A 58 101.84 107.47 24.84
C ILE A 58 101.55 106.32 25.80
N LEU A 59 102.21 106.28 26.95
CA LEU A 59 101.99 105.22 27.94
C LEU A 59 100.57 105.23 28.53
N LYS A 60 99.92 106.39 28.65
CA LYS A 60 98.48 106.47 29.03
C LYS A 60 97.59 105.83 27.98
N ARG A 61 97.83 106.11 26.70
CA ARG A 61 97.09 105.46 25.60
C ARG A 61 97.33 103.96 25.60
N GLU A 62 98.58 103.51 25.73
CA GLU A 62 98.90 102.08 25.83
C GLU A 62 98.24 101.41 27.04
N ARG A 63 98.18 102.09 28.19
CA ARG A 63 97.47 101.59 29.38
C ARG A 63 95.96 101.44 29.09
N ASP A 64 95.36 102.42 28.45
CA ASP A 64 93.93 102.42 28.15
C ASP A 64 93.58 101.36 27.09
N ASP A 65 94.44 101.19 26.07
CA ASP A 65 94.33 100.12 25.06
C ASP A 65 94.49 98.73 25.70
N LEU A 66 95.45 98.57 26.62
CA LEU A 66 95.64 97.31 27.38
C LEU A 66 94.45 97.01 28.30
N LEU A 67 93.84 98.02 28.93
CA LEU A 67 92.63 97.87 29.73
C LEU A 67 91.43 97.44 28.87
N ALA A 68 91.27 98.03 27.69
CA ALA A 68 90.24 97.65 26.73
C ALA A 68 90.44 96.20 26.25
N LEU A 69 91.66 95.82 25.89
CA LEU A 69 92.00 94.47 25.44
C LEU A 69 91.75 93.43 26.54
N VAL A 70 92.19 93.69 27.77
CA VAL A 70 91.93 92.79 28.92
C VAL A 70 90.42 92.63 29.17
N SER A 71 89.65 93.70 29.00
CA SER A 71 88.18 93.65 29.18
C SER A 71 87.51 92.83 28.07
N GLN A 72 87.90 93.01 26.82
CA GLN A 72 87.39 92.22 25.68
C GLN A 72 87.75 90.73 25.81
N LEU A 73 88.99 90.42 26.19
CA LEU A 73 89.42 89.02 26.38
C LEU A 73 88.68 88.34 27.54
N ARG A 74 88.40 89.07 28.63
CA ARG A 74 87.56 88.55 29.72
C ARG A 74 86.13 88.27 29.25
N GLN A 75 85.51 89.20 28.53
CA GLN A 75 84.16 89.01 27.99
C GLN A 75 84.08 87.79 27.06
N ARG A 76 85.08 87.63 26.19
CA ARG A 76 85.18 86.47 25.29
C ARG A 76 85.38 85.15 26.05
N SER A 77 86.16 85.17 27.13
CA SER A 77 86.33 83.99 28.00
C SER A 77 85.01 83.60 28.67
N THR A 78 84.25 84.56 29.21
CA THR A 78 82.93 84.32 29.82
C THR A 78 81.93 83.75 28.83
N LEU A 79 81.87 84.29 27.61
CA LEU A 79 81.00 83.76 26.55
C LEU A 79 81.34 82.31 26.17
N LEU A 80 82.63 81.98 26.05
CA LEU A 80 83.09 80.62 25.78
C LEU A 80 82.76 79.65 26.93
N LEU A 81 82.85 80.12 28.18
CA LEU A 81 82.45 79.32 29.35
C LEU A 81 80.95 79.02 29.35
N ASN A 82 80.11 80.02 29.07
CA ASN A 82 78.65 79.84 28.99
C ASN A 82 78.27 78.88 27.87
N HIS A 83 78.83 79.06 26.68
CA HIS A 83 78.56 78.17 25.54
C HIS A 83 79.03 76.72 25.82
N ASN A 84 80.17 76.55 26.48
CA ASN A 84 80.63 75.22 26.88
C ASN A 84 79.70 74.57 27.92
N ARG A 85 79.10 75.36 28.83
CA ARG A 85 78.11 74.86 29.78
C ARG A 85 76.82 74.40 29.08
N GLU A 86 76.29 75.21 28.16
CA GLU A 86 75.11 74.86 27.35
C GLU A 86 75.34 73.57 26.53
N LEU A 87 76.51 73.43 25.90
CA LEU A 87 76.86 72.21 25.17
C LEU A 87 76.92 70.98 26.09
N VAL A 88 77.46 71.12 27.30
CA VAL A 88 77.48 70.03 28.28
C VAL A 88 76.06 69.62 28.69
N ASP A 89 75.16 70.58 28.92
CA ASP A 89 73.77 70.32 29.28
C ASP A 89 73.00 69.65 28.13
N GLN A 90 73.23 70.08 26.88
CA GLN A 90 72.67 69.46 25.68
C GLN A 90 73.17 68.03 25.47
N VAL A 91 74.48 67.79 25.65
CA VAL A 91 75.07 66.44 25.57
C VAL A 91 74.51 65.56 26.68
N SER A 92 74.41 66.05 27.91
CA SER A 92 73.82 65.31 29.03
C SER A 92 72.36 64.91 28.74
N SER A 93 71.56 65.84 28.21
CA SER A 93 70.17 65.59 27.83
C SER A 93 70.06 64.56 26.70
N SER A 94 70.94 64.65 25.70
CA SER A 94 71.00 63.69 24.59
C SER A 94 71.40 62.29 25.05
N VAL A 95 72.33 62.18 26.01
CA VAL A 95 72.73 60.90 26.61
C VAL A 95 71.57 60.28 27.41
N LYS A 96 70.80 61.09 28.17
CA LYS A 96 69.61 60.61 28.88
C LYS A 96 68.54 60.08 27.91
N LEU A 97 68.25 60.83 26.84
CA LEU A 97 67.32 60.39 25.80
C LEU A 97 67.79 59.10 25.12
N MET A 98 69.09 58.99 24.82
CA MET A 98 69.66 57.76 24.27
C MET A 98 69.48 56.57 25.23
N GLY A 99 69.59 56.79 26.54
CA GLY A 99 69.29 55.79 27.56
C GLY A 99 67.84 55.30 27.49
N ILE A 100 66.89 56.24 27.47
CA ILE A 100 65.45 55.94 27.34
C ILE A 100 65.18 55.14 26.05
N PHE A 101 65.71 55.58 24.90
CA PHE A 101 65.53 54.87 23.63
C PHE A 101 66.14 53.46 23.63
N LYS A 102 67.25 53.23 24.33
CA LYS A 102 67.82 51.88 24.48
C LYS A 102 66.90 50.98 25.32
N GLU A 103 66.35 51.49 26.40
CA GLU A 103 65.39 50.75 27.23
C GLU A 103 64.09 50.45 26.47
N GLU A 104 63.55 51.44 25.75
CA GLU A 104 62.36 51.28 24.90
C GLU A 104 62.59 50.20 23.83
N LYS A 105 63.73 50.26 23.14
CA LYS A 105 64.12 49.25 22.15
C LYS A 105 64.21 47.85 22.76
N GLN A 106 64.77 47.73 23.96
CA GLN A 106 64.86 46.45 24.67
C GLN A 106 63.46 45.91 25.03
N ARG A 107 62.57 46.75 25.57
CA ARG A 107 61.19 46.37 25.90
C ARG A 107 60.40 45.94 24.66
N LEU A 108 60.55 46.65 23.54
CA LEU A 108 59.92 46.27 22.27
C LEU A 108 60.45 44.93 21.76
N SER A 109 61.75 44.67 21.87
CA SER A 109 62.34 43.38 21.50
C SER A 109 61.79 42.23 22.36
N GLU A 110 61.63 42.43 23.66
CA GLU A 110 61.05 41.43 24.57
C GLU A 110 59.56 41.21 24.31
N HIS A 111 58.82 42.27 23.94
CA HIS A 111 57.42 42.15 23.54
C HIS A 111 57.29 41.37 22.22
N ALA A 112 58.14 41.65 21.24
CA ALA A 112 58.19 40.92 19.96
C ALA A 112 58.46 39.42 20.18
N ALA A 113 59.47 39.08 20.99
CA ALA A 113 59.78 37.68 21.31
C ALA A 113 58.62 36.95 22.02
N ARG A 114 57.88 37.64 22.91
CA ARG A 114 56.69 37.08 23.55
C ARG A 114 55.56 36.82 22.56
N LEU A 115 55.32 37.75 21.64
CA LEU A 115 54.32 37.58 20.58
C LEU A 115 54.69 36.43 19.65
N GLU A 116 55.95 36.30 19.24
CA GLU A 116 56.42 35.19 18.41
C GLU A 116 56.21 33.84 19.09
N LYS A 117 56.55 33.73 20.38
CA LYS A 117 56.29 32.52 21.17
C LYS A 117 54.79 32.20 21.29
N GLY A 118 53.96 33.23 21.49
CA GLY A 118 52.50 33.09 21.52
C GLY A 118 51.94 32.58 20.18
N LEU A 119 52.37 33.18 19.07
CA LEU A 119 52.00 32.75 17.72
C LEU A 119 52.45 31.32 17.40
N ALA A 120 53.67 30.93 17.79
CA ALA A 120 54.16 29.57 17.62
C ALA A 120 53.31 28.55 18.39
N THR A 121 52.90 28.89 19.62
CA THR A 121 52.05 28.05 20.45
C THR A 121 50.65 27.88 19.83
N LEU A 122 50.04 28.99 19.38
CA LEU A 122 48.74 28.97 18.72
C LEU A 122 48.78 28.19 17.41
N ARG A 123 49.84 28.36 16.60
CA ARG A 123 50.03 27.58 15.36
C ARG A 123 50.14 26.09 15.66
N GLY A 124 50.89 25.70 16.70
CA GLY A 124 51.00 24.30 17.12
C GLY A 124 49.65 23.72 17.58
N GLN A 125 48.90 24.45 18.40
CA GLN A 125 47.56 24.04 18.86
C GLN A 125 46.57 23.91 17.71
N LEU A 126 46.57 24.88 16.79
CA LEU A 126 45.70 24.84 15.61
C LEU A 126 46.06 23.67 14.70
N SER A 127 47.35 23.44 14.44
CA SER A 127 47.81 22.31 13.62
C SER A 127 47.37 20.98 14.21
N LYS A 128 47.56 20.79 15.52
CA LYS A 128 47.13 19.58 16.22
C LYS A 128 45.61 19.40 16.20
N THR A 129 44.85 20.47 16.42
CA THR A 129 43.38 20.42 16.39
C THR A 129 42.86 20.06 15.00
N ILE A 130 43.47 20.60 13.94
CA ILE A 130 43.14 20.27 12.56
C ILE A 130 43.49 18.81 12.27
N GLU A 131 44.65 18.33 12.70
CA GLU A 131 45.07 16.93 12.53
C GLU A 131 44.10 15.96 13.24
N ASP A 132 43.81 16.20 14.53
CA ASP A 132 42.88 15.39 15.32
C ASP A 132 41.48 15.37 14.68
N LYS A 133 40.96 16.53 14.26
CA LYS A 133 39.64 16.62 13.61
C LYS A 133 39.59 16.00 12.22
N THR A 134 40.69 16.08 11.47
CA THR A 134 40.80 15.42 10.17
C THR A 134 40.81 13.91 10.34
N GLN A 135 41.53 13.39 11.35
CA GLN A 135 41.54 11.97 11.65
C GLN A 135 40.17 11.47 12.11
N GLU A 136 39.50 12.20 13.02
CA GLU A 136 38.13 11.87 13.46
C GLU A 136 37.14 11.80 12.29
N CYS A 137 37.22 12.76 11.36
CA CYS A 137 36.39 12.77 10.15
C CYS A 137 36.68 11.56 9.25
N ASN A 138 37.96 11.21 9.06
CA ASN A 138 38.35 10.04 8.28
C ASN A 138 37.85 8.73 8.91
N ASP A 139 37.94 8.61 10.23
CA ASP A 139 37.47 7.42 10.95
C ASP A 139 35.94 7.28 10.86
N GLN A 140 35.20 8.40 10.97
CA GLN A 140 33.74 8.43 10.77
C GLN A 140 33.35 8.05 9.33
N MET A 141 34.06 8.61 8.33
CA MET A 141 33.87 8.25 6.92
C MET A 141 34.13 6.77 6.65
N ALA A 142 35.19 6.20 7.24
CA ALA A 142 35.50 4.78 7.11
C ALA A 142 34.41 3.90 7.75
N GLN A 143 33.89 4.28 8.93
CA GLN A 143 32.78 3.56 9.56
C GLN A 143 31.51 3.62 8.71
N LEU A 144 31.16 4.79 8.16
CA LEU A 144 30.01 4.95 7.27
C LEU A 144 30.18 4.16 5.97
N ALA A 145 31.39 4.10 5.41
CA ALA A 145 31.68 3.29 4.23
C ALA A 145 31.48 1.79 4.51
N VAL A 146 31.90 1.30 5.68
CA VAL A 146 31.70 -0.10 6.09
C VAL A 146 30.22 -0.39 6.38
N SER A 147 29.51 0.50 7.07
CA SER A 147 28.08 0.29 7.36
C SER A 147 27.25 0.28 6.08
N SER A 148 27.51 1.22 5.17
CA SER A 148 26.82 1.27 3.86
C SER A 148 27.15 0.07 2.97
N ALA A 149 28.39 -0.41 2.96
CA ALA A 149 28.74 -1.65 2.25
C ALA A 149 27.98 -2.86 2.80
N ASN A 150 27.90 -3.00 4.13
CA ASN A 150 27.16 -4.09 4.76
C ASN A 150 25.64 -4.02 4.46
N GLU A 151 25.05 -2.82 4.47
CA GLU A 151 23.65 -2.62 4.09
C GLU A 151 23.41 -2.99 2.63
N LEU A 152 24.33 -2.63 1.74
CA LEU A 152 24.26 -2.95 0.32
C LEU A 152 24.34 -4.46 0.08
N ASP A 153 25.24 -5.17 0.77
CA ASP A 153 25.35 -6.64 0.70
C ASP A 153 24.09 -7.35 1.22
N GLN A 154 23.48 -6.81 2.29
CA GLN A 154 22.19 -7.33 2.80
C GLN A 154 21.05 -7.11 1.80
N LEU A 155 20.99 -5.93 1.18
CA LEU A 155 19.99 -5.64 0.15
C LEU A 155 20.16 -6.52 -1.09
N GLN A 156 21.40 -6.74 -1.54
CA GLN A 156 21.68 -7.67 -2.64
C GLN A 156 21.25 -9.10 -2.30
N SER A 157 21.53 -9.56 -1.08
CA SER A 157 21.11 -10.90 -0.63
C SER A 157 19.59 -11.04 -0.59
N ARG A 158 18.87 -10.03 -0.09
CA ARG A 158 17.39 -10.00 -0.07
C ARG A 158 16.80 -9.92 -1.48
N LEU A 159 17.42 -9.16 -2.38
CA LEU A 159 17.01 -9.07 -3.77
C LEU A 159 17.13 -10.44 -4.45
N LEU A 160 18.29 -11.09 -4.32
CA LEU A 160 18.52 -12.43 -4.87
C LEU A 160 17.50 -13.44 -4.33
N GLN A 161 17.21 -13.40 -3.02
CA GLN A 161 16.17 -14.24 -2.43
C GLN A 161 14.79 -13.96 -3.07
N SER A 162 14.40 -12.69 -3.20
CA SER A 162 13.11 -12.33 -3.81
C SER A 162 13.01 -12.76 -5.28
N GLU A 163 14.12 -12.70 -6.03
CA GLU A 163 14.18 -13.17 -7.42
C GLU A 163 13.99 -14.70 -7.50
N THR A 164 14.62 -15.46 -6.59
CA THR A 164 14.43 -16.91 -6.53
C THR A 164 12.99 -17.30 -6.16
N GLU A 165 12.38 -16.57 -5.22
CA GLU A 165 10.97 -16.75 -4.85
C GLU A 165 10.04 -16.42 -6.01
N LEU A 166 10.32 -15.35 -6.76
CA LEU A 166 9.56 -14.97 -7.96
C LEU A 166 9.65 -16.02 -9.07
N VAL A 167 10.84 -16.58 -9.32
CA VAL A 167 11.01 -17.66 -10.31
C VAL A 167 10.21 -18.88 -9.90
N SER A 168 10.28 -19.29 -8.62
CA SER A 168 9.49 -20.39 -8.08
C SER A 168 7.98 -20.15 -8.25
N ALA A 169 7.50 -18.95 -7.92
CA ALA A 169 6.10 -18.57 -8.09
C ALA A 169 5.66 -18.60 -9.56
N LYS A 170 6.51 -18.12 -10.49
CA LYS A 170 6.24 -18.21 -11.94
C LYS A 170 6.13 -19.66 -12.42
N THR A 171 7.02 -20.54 -11.95
CA THR A 171 6.93 -21.97 -12.27
C THR A 171 5.64 -22.59 -11.75
N GLN A 172 5.24 -22.28 -10.51
CA GLN A 172 3.98 -22.74 -9.95
C GLN A 172 2.77 -22.22 -10.74
N LEU A 173 2.80 -20.97 -11.17
CA LEU A 173 1.75 -20.37 -11.99
C LEU A 173 1.63 -21.09 -13.35
N GLY A 174 2.74 -21.36 -14.02
CA GLY A 174 2.75 -22.14 -15.27
C GLY A 174 2.18 -23.57 -15.08
N HIS A 175 2.45 -24.22 -13.95
CA HIS A 175 1.82 -25.51 -13.64
C HIS A 175 0.30 -25.39 -13.45
N LEU A 176 -0.18 -24.33 -12.81
CA LEU A 176 -1.60 -24.08 -12.63
C LEU A 176 -2.30 -23.75 -13.95
N GLU A 177 -1.69 -22.95 -14.82
CA GLU A 177 -2.19 -22.65 -16.16
C GLU A 177 -2.35 -23.93 -16.99
N ASN A 178 -1.33 -24.78 -17.02
CA ASN A 178 -1.41 -26.08 -17.70
C ASN A 178 -2.55 -26.96 -17.14
N ARG A 179 -2.74 -26.96 -15.82
CA ARG A 179 -3.83 -27.72 -15.18
C ARG A 179 -5.21 -27.15 -15.52
N VAL A 180 -5.34 -25.83 -15.66
CA VAL A 180 -6.59 -25.20 -16.11
C VAL A 180 -6.89 -25.59 -17.55
N GLN A 181 -5.92 -25.49 -18.45
CA GLN A 181 -6.08 -25.90 -19.86
C GLN A 181 -6.49 -27.38 -19.98
N GLU A 182 -5.89 -28.25 -19.18
CA GLU A 182 -6.27 -29.67 -19.14
C GLU A 182 -7.72 -29.87 -18.63
N MET A 183 -8.12 -29.18 -17.56
CA MET A 183 -9.50 -29.23 -17.07
C MET A 183 -10.50 -28.69 -18.11
N GLU A 184 -10.15 -27.63 -18.85
CA GLU A 184 -10.98 -27.10 -19.93
C GLU A 184 -11.16 -28.12 -21.05
N ARG A 185 -10.08 -28.80 -21.44
CA ARG A 185 -10.12 -29.88 -22.44
C ARG A 185 -11.02 -31.04 -21.97
N GLN A 186 -10.88 -31.46 -20.71
CA GLN A 186 -11.73 -32.50 -20.12
C GLN A 186 -13.20 -32.08 -20.07
N LEU A 187 -13.48 -30.81 -19.76
CA LEU A 187 -14.85 -30.27 -19.75
C LEU A 187 -15.47 -30.30 -21.15
N VAL A 188 -14.72 -29.95 -22.20
CA VAL A 188 -15.19 -30.03 -23.59
C VAL A 188 -15.50 -31.48 -23.97
N SER A 189 -14.59 -32.42 -23.64
CA SER A 189 -14.82 -33.85 -23.88
C SER A 189 -16.08 -34.36 -23.18
N ALA A 190 -16.25 -34.03 -21.89
CA ALA A 190 -17.41 -34.45 -21.11
C ALA A 190 -18.72 -33.83 -21.62
N LYS A 191 -18.69 -32.59 -22.12
CA LYS A 191 -19.86 -31.96 -22.77
C LYS A 191 -20.23 -32.68 -24.06
N GLN A 192 -19.24 -33.08 -24.87
CA GLN A 192 -19.49 -33.84 -26.09
C GLN A 192 -20.10 -35.21 -25.76
N GLU A 193 -19.52 -35.95 -24.81
CA GLU A 193 -20.06 -37.24 -24.36
C GLU A 193 -21.50 -37.12 -23.84
N ALA A 194 -21.80 -36.06 -23.07
CA ALA A 194 -23.16 -35.80 -22.60
C ALA A 194 -24.14 -35.52 -23.75
N GLN A 195 -23.68 -34.80 -24.78
CA GLN A 195 -24.48 -34.54 -25.99
C GLN A 195 -24.74 -35.83 -26.76
N ASP A 196 -23.71 -36.66 -26.97
CA ASP A 196 -23.84 -37.93 -27.68
C ASP A 196 -24.83 -38.88 -26.96
N VAL A 197 -24.76 -38.93 -25.63
CA VAL A 197 -25.70 -39.71 -24.79
C VAL A 197 -27.12 -39.14 -24.88
N HIS A 198 -27.28 -37.81 -24.89
CA HIS A 198 -28.58 -37.18 -25.06
C HIS A 198 -29.20 -37.54 -26.42
N ASP A 199 -28.44 -37.42 -27.50
CA ASP A 199 -28.90 -37.71 -28.86
C ASP A 199 -29.25 -39.20 -29.05
N GLU A 200 -28.47 -40.10 -28.44
CA GLU A 200 -28.77 -41.54 -28.41
C GLU A 200 -30.04 -41.84 -27.60
N SER A 201 -30.23 -41.19 -26.45
CA SER A 201 -31.45 -41.34 -25.64
C SER A 201 -32.67 -40.83 -26.40
N GLN A 202 -32.53 -39.74 -27.14
CA GLN A 202 -33.62 -39.17 -27.94
C GLN A 202 -33.99 -40.09 -29.10
N ARG A 203 -33.01 -40.65 -29.82
CA ARG A 203 -33.24 -41.68 -30.83
C ARG A 203 -34.00 -42.89 -30.28
N LYS A 204 -33.59 -43.43 -29.12
CA LYS A 204 -34.29 -44.55 -28.47
C LYS A 204 -35.72 -44.21 -28.06
N LEU A 205 -35.97 -42.96 -27.65
CA LEU A 205 -37.32 -42.50 -27.31
C LEU A 205 -38.21 -42.39 -28.56
N GLU A 206 -37.66 -41.91 -29.67
CA GLU A 206 -38.33 -41.91 -30.98
C GLU A 206 -38.63 -43.33 -31.46
N GLU A 207 -37.68 -44.26 -31.38
CA GLU A 207 -37.90 -45.67 -31.69
C GLU A 207 -39.01 -46.28 -30.82
N ALA A 208 -38.98 -46.05 -29.50
CA ALA A 208 -40.02 -46.51 -28.59
C ALA A 208 -41.40 -45.90 -28.94
N SER A 209 -41.46 -44.63 -29.30
CA SER A 209 -42.68 -43.96 -29.77
C SER A 209 -43.24 -44.62 -31.04
N VAL A 210 -42.37 -44.96 -32.00
CA VAL A 210 -42.75 -45.71 -33.21
C VAL A 210 -43.30 -47.11 -32.85
N PHE A 211 -42.68 -47.81 -31.91
CA PHE A 211 -43.20 -49.11 -31.45
C PHE A 211 -44.56 -48.98 -30.76
N VAL A 212 -44.75 -47.98 -29.91
CA VAL A 212 -46.03 -47.73 -29.22
C VAL A 212 -47.13 -47.36 -30.21
N THR A 213 -46.84 -46.50 -31.18
CA THR A 213 -47.81 -46.13 -32.22
C THR A 213 -48.21 -47.33 -33.08
N LYS A 214 -47.26 -48.19 -33.46
CA LYS A 214 -47.53 -49.45 -34.16
C LYS A 214 -48.36 -50.43 -33.31
N ALA A 215 -48.04 -50.58 -32.02
CA ALA A 215 -48.82 -51.43 -31.12
C ALA A 215 -50.26 -50.90 -30.95
N ASN A 216 -50.42 -49.58 -30.86
CA ASN A 216 -51.73 -48.94 -30.78
C ASN A 216 -52.55 -49.11 -32.07
N SER A 217 -51.92 -49.02 -33.25
CA SER A 217 -52.62 -49.28 -34.51
C SER A 217 -53.11 -50.73 -34.57
N GLN A 218 -52.23 -51.69 -34.25
CA GLN A 218 -52.59 -53.12 -34.19
C GLN A 218 -53.73 -53.40 -33.19
N ARG A 219 -53.68 -52.76 -32.01
CA ARG A 219 -54.76 -52.85 -31.00
C ARG A 219 -56.08 -52.31 -31.56
N ASN A 220 -56.05 -51.18 -32.26
CA ASN A 220 -57.25 -50.58 -32.85
C ASN A 220 -57.83 -51.48 -33.96
N ASP A 221 -56.98 -52.05 -34.81
CA ASP A 221 -57.41 -53.02 -35.84
C ASP A 221 -58.10 -54.24 -35.19
N ALA A 222 -57.51 -54.80 -34.13
CA ALA A 222 -58.12 -55.91 -33.40
C ALA A 222 -59.45 -55.53 -32.72
N LEU A 223 -59.59 -54.29 -32.23
CA LEU A 223 -60.86 -53.79 -31.69
C LEU A 223 -61.94 -53.69 -32.78
N VAL A 224 -61.57 -53.25 -33.99
CA VAL A 224 -62.49 -53.22 -35.14
C VAL A 224 -62.93 -54.63 -35.52
N GLU A 225 -62.02 -55.61 -35.55
CA GLU A 225 -62.37 -57.02 -35.80
C GLU A 225 -63.32 -57.57 -34.73
N LEU A 226 -63.07 -57.27 -33.45
CA LEU A 226 -63.96 -57.67 -32.35
C LEU A 226 -65.36 -57.05 -32.50
N GLU A 227 -65.46 -55.79 -32.92
CA GLU A 227 -66.74 -55.11 -33.19
C GLU A 227 -67.49 -55.80 -34.35
N GLN A 228 -66.78 -56.18 -35.42
CA GLN A 228 -67.36 -56.93 -36.54
C GLN A 228 -67.86 -58.31 -36.11
N LEU A 229 -67.07 -59.04 -35.31
CA LEU A 229 -67.48 -60.34 -34.75
C LEU A 229 -68.70 -60.19 -33.83
N ARG A 230 -68.75 -59.15 -33.01
CA ARG A 230 -69.89 -58.84 -32.15
C ARG A 230 -71.15 -58.56 -32.97
N LYS A 231 -71.04 -57.79 -34.05
CA LYS A 231 -72.15 -57.52 -34.98
C LYS A 231 -72.66 -58.81 -35.63
N ARG A 232 -71.75 -59.67 -36.10
CA ARG A 232 -72.10 -60.97 -36.69
C ARG A 232 -72.80 -61.90 -35.71
N LEU A 233 -72.39 -61.87 -34.44
CA LEU A 233 -73.04 -62.63 -33.36
C LEU A 233 -74.45 -62.11 -33.08
N LEU A 234 -74.67 -60.78 -33.13
CA LEU A 234 -75.99 -60.17 -33.01
C LEU A 234 -76.91 -60.58 -34.18
N ASP A 235 -76.40 -60.55 -35.42
CA ASP A 235 -77.15 -60.99 -36.61
C ASP A 235 -77.54 -62.49 -36.51
N LEU A 236 -76.63 -63.33 -36.00
CA LEU A 236 -76.89 -64.74 -35.70
C LEU A 236 -77.96 -64.91 -34.60
N GLN A 237 -77.96 -64.07 -33.56
CA GLN A 237 -79.01 -64.09 -32.54
C GLN A 237 -80.37 -63.71 -33.11
N MET A 238 -80.44 -62.68 -33.97
CA MET A 238 -81.68 -62.26 -34.62
C MET A 238 -82.23 -63.35 -35.56
N THR A 239 -81.38 -63.98 -36.37
CA THR A 239 -81.81 -65.09 -37.25
C THR A 239 -82.29 -66.30 -36.45
N HIS A 240 -81.66 -66.62 -35.32
CA HIS A 240 -82.12 -67.68 -34.43
C HIS A 240 -83.47 -67.34 -33.78
N SER A 241 -83.68 -66.08 -33.39
CA SER A 241 -84.98 -65.59 -32.88
C SER A 241 -86.08 -65.75 -33.93
N ASN A 242 -85.83 -65.35 -35.18
CA ASN A 242 -86.79 -65.50 -36.27
C ASN A 242 -87.09 -66.99 -36.57
N SER A 243 -86.07 -67.86 -36.47
CA SER A 243 -86.28 -69.30 -36.62
C SER A 243 -87.12 -69.88 -35.48
N LEU A 244 -86.98 -69.38 -34.26
CA LEU A 244 -87.81 -69.79 -33.11
C LEU A 244 -89.26 -69.33 -33.28
N GLU A 245 -89.49 -68.12 -33.77
CA GLU A 245 -90.83 -67.63 -34.12
C GLU A 245 -91.48 -68.51 -35.21
N HIS A 246 -90.73 -68.89 -36.24
CA HIS A 246 -91.24 -69.79 -37.28
C HIS A 246 -91.60 -71.18 -36.73
N VAL A 247 -90.81 -71.73 -35.79
CA VAL A 247 -91.13 -72.99 -35.11
C VAL A 247 -92.39 -72.85 -34.25
N ASP A 248 -92.59 -71.72 -33.59
CA ASP A 248 -93.80 -71.44 -32.79
C ASP A 248 -95.05 -71.32 -33.69
N GLU A 249 -94.93 -70.73 -34.88
CA GLU A 249 -96.00 -70.72 -35.89
C GLU A 249 -96.35 -72.12 -36.40
N LEU A 250 -95.33 -72.95 -36.69
CA LEU A 250 -95.54 -74.35 -37.08
C LEU A 250 -96.22 -75.15 -35.95
N TYR A 251 -95.86 -74.89 -34.70
CA TYR A 251 -96.50 -75.49 -33.54
C TYR A 251 -97.99 -75.09 -33.44
N LYS A 252 -98.32 -73.81 -33.63
CA LYS A 252 -99.72 -73.34 -33.67
C LYS A 252 -100.51 -73.98 -34.81
N HIS A 253 -99.91 -74.14 -35.98
CA HIS A 253 -100.53 -74.82 -37.12
C HIS A 253 -100.81 -76.30 -36.82
N ALA A 254 -99.85 -77.01 -36.21
CA ALA A 254 -100.02 -78.39 -35.78
C ALA A 254 -101.13 -78.54 -34.73
N LYS A 255 -101.20 -77.62 -33.76
CA LYS A 255 -102.26 -77.59 -32.75
C LYS A 255 -103.64 -77.35 -33.37
N THR A 256 -103.72 -76.50 -34.38
CA THR A 256 -104.98 -76.25 -35.12
C THR A 256 -105.41 -77.48 -35.92
N ARG A 257 -104.45 -78.23 -36.49
CA ARG A 257 -104.71 -79.49 -37.20
C ARG A 257 -105.18 -80.60 -36.26
N GLU A 258 -104.63 -80.67 -35.06
CA GLU A 258 -105.08 -81.59 -34.00
C GLU A 258 -106.56 -81.37 -33.67
N VAL A 259 -106.98 -80.11 -33.46
CA VAL A 259 -108.39 -79.76 -33.21
C VAL A 259 -109.30 -80.14 -34.39
N GLN A 260 -108.83 -79.99 -35.64
CA GLN A 260 -109.57 -80.43 -36.83
C GLN A 260 -109.78 -81.95 -36.87
N LEU A 261 -108.74 -82.73 -36.53
CA LEU A 261 -108.83 -84.19 -36.49
C LEU A 261 -109.76 -84.68 -35.38
N ASP A 262 -109.82 -84.00 -34.23
CA ASP A 262 -110.79 -84.28 -33.17
C ASP A 262 -112.24 -84.07 -33.66
N CYS A 263 -112.49 -82.99 -34.43
CA CYS A 263 -113.80 -82.76 -35.05
C CYS A 263 -114.16 -83.84 -36.09
N GLU A 264 -113.19 -84.31 -36.88
CA GLU A 264 -113.37 -85.41 -37.85
C GLU A 264 -113.67 -86.74 -37.13
N LEU A 265 -113.03 -87.02 -36.00
CA LEU A 265 -113.32 -88.20 -35.16
C LEU A 265 -114.73 -88.16 -34.57
N ILE A 266 -115.19 -87.00 -34.09
CA ILE A 266 -116.57 -86.82 -33.62
C ILE A 266 -117.58 -87.12 -34.75
N ALA A 267 -117.29 -86.70 -35.99
CA ALA A 267 -118.13 -87.00 -37.15
C ALA A 267 -118.16 -88.50 -37.51
N ILE A 268 -117.03 -89.20 -37.36
CA ILE A 268 -116.96 -90.66 -37.56
C ILE A 268 -117.74 -91.41 -36.47
N ASP A 269 -117.65 -90.98 -35.21
CA ASP A 269 -118.42 -91.59 -34.11
C ASP A 269 -119.94 -91.36 -34.28
N ALA A 270 -120.34 -90.20 -34.81
CA ALA A 270 -121.73 -89.95 -35.21
C ALA A 270 -122.22 -90.91 -36.31
N GLU A 271 -121.40 -91.22 -37.33
CA GLU A 271 -121.76 -92.21 -38.36
C GLU A 271 -121.73 -93.66 -37.87
N ARG A 272 -120.84 -93.99 -36.92
CA ARG A 272 -120.90 -95.28 -36.21
C ARG A 272 -122.21 -95.45 -35.46
N HIS A 273 -122.70 -94.42 -34.78
CA HIS A 273 -124.00 -94.46 -34.09
C HIS A 273 -125.20 -94.59 -35.06
N ARG A 274 -125.13 -93.98 -36.24
CA ARG A 274 -126.16 -94.12 -37.29
C ARG A 274 -126.20 -95.52 -37.89
N LEU A 275 -125.03 -96.13 -38.13
CA LEU A 275 -124.92 -97.52 -38.62
C LEU A 275 -125.34 -98.54 -37.55
N ALA A 276 -125.03 -98.30 -36.27
CA ALA A 276 -125.50 -99.11 -35.15
C ALA A 276 -127.04 -99.04 -34.98
N SER A 277 -127.66 -97.88 -35.23
CA SER A 277 -129.13 -97.74 -35.22
C SER A 277 -129.83 -98.46 -36.39
N LYS A 278 -129.16 -98.61 -37.54
CA LYS A 278 -129.66 -99.39 -38.68
C LYS A 278 -129.52 -100.91 -38.47
N ALA A 279 -128.47 -101.38 -37.79
CA ALA A 279 -128.31 -102.78 -37.42
C ALA A 279 -129.31 -103.22 -36.32
N ALA A 280 -129.65 -102.31 -35.39
CA ALA A 280 -130.62 -102.57 -34.33
C ALA A 280 -132.08 -102.71 -34.83
N ALA A 281 -132.42 -102.18 -36.00
CA ALA A 281 -133.74 -102.32 -36.62
C ALA A 281 -133.94 -103.70 -37.30
N ALA A 282 -132.89 -104.28 -37.89
CA ALA A 282 -132.93 -105.58 -38.56
C ALA A 282 -132.93 -106.79 -37.59
N VAL A 283 -132.40 -106.61 -36.36
CA VAL A 283 -132.39 -107.65 -35.31
C VAL A 283 -133.74 -107.71 -34.55
N LYS A 284 -134.58 -106.67 -34.67
CA LYS A 284 -135.85 -106.54 -33.94
C LYS A 284 -137.03 -107.29 -34.58
N GLU A 285 -136.93 -107.74 -35.83
CA GLU A 285 -137.93 -108.59 -36.50
C GLU A 285 -137.67 -110.11 -36.34
N ALA A 286 -136.47 -110.51 -35.91
CA ALA A 286 -136.07 -111.92 -35.81
C ALA A 286 -136.13 -112.52 -34.40
N ALA A 287 -136.33 -111.70 -33.35
CA ALA A 287 -136.18 -112.11 -31.95
C ALA A 287 -137.42 -111.89 -31.06
N THR A 288 -138.54 -111.44 -31.63
CA THR A 288 -139.82 -111.46 -30.91
C THR A 288 -140.46 -112.84 -30.99
N VAL A 289 -140.17 -113.65 -29.97
CA VAL A 289 -141.18 -114.58 -29.48
C VAL A 289 -141.23 -115.92 -30.24
N ARG A 290 -140.05 -116.57 -30.33
CA ARG A 290 -139.92 -117.96 -29.87
C ARG A 290 -138.91 -118.06 -28.72
N GLN A 291 -139.23 -117.72 -27.48
CA GLN A 291 -140.39 -117.14 -26.82
C GLN A 291 -140.15 -117.40 -25.34
N GLU A 292 -140.49 -116.39 -24.53
CA GLU A 292 -140.98 -116.41 -23.15
C GLU A 292 -140.78 -117.71 -22.34
N LEU A 293 -140.36 -117.54 -21.07
CA LEU A 293 -139.99 -118.57 -20.08
C LEU A 293 -138.61 -119.20 -20.31
N ASN A 294 -137.53 -118.66 -19.80
CA ASN A 294 -137.28 -118.72 -18.36
C ASN A 294 -135.89 -118.14 -18.19
N GLN A 295 -135.73 -117.01 -17.49
CA GLN A 295 -135.89 -116.93 -16.04
C GLN A 295 -134.95 -117.85 -15.28
N LEU A 296 -134.47 -117.29 -14.17
CA LEU A 296 -133.54 -117.83 -13.19
C LEU A 296 -132.07 -117.81 -13.57
N ALA A 297 -131.45 -116.75 -13.04
CA ALA A 297 -130.31 -116.89 -12.14
C ALA A 297 -128.97 -117.16 -12.88
N VAL A 298 -127.96 -116.30 -12.82
CA VAL A 298 -127.54 -115.44 -11.73
C VAL A 298 -126.70 -114.30 -12.30
N LYS A 299 -127.18 -113.10 -12.01
CA LYS A 299 -126.48 -111.81 -11.99
C LYS A 299 -125.43 -111.82 -10.86
N HIS A 300 -124.39 -110.96 -10.93
CA HIS A 300 -123.27 -110.79 -9.98
C HIS A 300 -122.11 -111.78 -10.19
N SER A 301 -121.01 -111.40 -10.82
CA SER A 301 -120.06 -110.47 -10.21
C SER A 301 -119.33 -109.67 -11.28
N LEU A 302 -120.06 -108.73 -11.86
CA LEU A 302 -119.50 -107.42 -12.16
C LEU A 302 -118.98 -106.88 -10.82
N GLU A 303 -117.68 -106.61 -10.74
CA GLU A 303 -117.16 -105.29 -10.36
C GLU A 303 -115.72 -105.34 -9.85
N MET A 304 -114.95 -104.35 -10.31
CA MET A 304 -114.00 -103.60 -9.49
C MET A 304 -112.72 -104.35 -9.07
N LYS A 305 -111.58 -104.09 -9.70
CA LYS A 305 -110.95 -102.76 -9.82
C LYS A 305 -109.78 -102.85 -10.81
N LYS A 306 -109.73 -102.10 -11.92
CA LYS A 306 -109.31 -100.67 -12.00
C LYS A 306 -107.97 -100.46 -11.28
N ILE A 307 -106.85 -100.28 -11.98
CA ILE A 307 -106.43 -99.00 -12.59
C ILE A 307 -106.94 -97.79 -11.79
N GLN A 308 -106.12 -97.38 -10.84
CA GLN A 308 -106.05 -96.05 -10.19
C GLN A 308 -104.66 -96.04 -9.54
N SER A 309 -103.69 -95.18 -9.85
CA SER A 309 -103.68 -93.82 -10.39
C SER A 309 -102.22 -93.49 -10.75
N ALA A 310 -101.92 -93.09 -11.98
CA ALA A 310 -101.81 -91.70 -12.43
C ALA A 310 -100.57 -90.94 -11.91
N ALA A 311 -99.74 -90.53 -12.88
CA ALA A 311 -98.62 -89.63 -12.79
C ALA A 311 -98.93 -88.31 -12.05
N ARG A 312 -97.83 -87.64 -11.66
CA ARG A 312 -97.57 -86.18 -11.55
C ARG A 312 -96.95 -85.84 -10.18
N VAL A 313 -95.95 -84.97 -10.00
CA VAL A 313 -95.29 -83.96 -10.85
C VAL A 313 -94.15 -83.33 -10.01
N ASN A 314 -93.19 -82.66 -10.66
CA ASN A 314 -92.21 -81.69 -10.14
C ASN A 314 -90.98 -82.20 -9.38
N GLU A 315 -89.80 -81.58 -9.45
CA GLU A 315 -89.11 -80.69 -10.40
C GLU A 315 -87.78 -80.34 -9.68
N LYS A 316 -86.64 -80.66 -10.30
CA LYS A 316 -85.63 -79.63 -10.62
C LYS A 316 -85.15 -78.67 -9.48
N ARG A 317 -84.72 -79.17 -8.32
CA ARG A 317 -84.01 -78.35 -7.28
C ARG A 317 -82.75 -78.99 -6.67
N LEU A 318 -81.88 -79.60 -7.46
CA LEU A 318 -80.66 -80.24 -6.91
C LEU A 318 -79.43 -80.18 -7.83
N ARG A 319 -79.20 -79.07 -8.56
CA ARG A 319 -77.95 -78.86 -9.34
C ARG A 319 -77.37 -77.44 -9.31
N GLU A 320 -77.76 -76.60 -8.36
CA GLU A 320 -77.26 -75.21 -8.26
C GLU A 320 -76.09 -75.02 -7.27
N THR A 321 -75.65 -76.06 -6.56
CA THR A 321 -74.62 -75.94 -5.52
C THR A 321 -73.18 -76.19 -5.98
N THR A 322 -72.95 -76.66 -7.22
CA THR A 322 -71.60 -77.03 -7.70
C THR A 322 -70.95 -75.99 -8.64
N SER A 323 -71.70 -75.03 -9.18
CA SER A 323 -71.18 -74.02 -10.14
C SER A 323 -70.62 -72.75 -9.48
N LEU A 324 -70.97 -72.45 -8.22
CA LEU A 324 -70.58 -71.22 -7.54
C LEU A 324 -69.18 -71.33 -6.87
N MET A 325 -68.82 -72.53 -6.39
CA MET A 325 -67.52 -72.81 -5.76
C MET A 325 -66.36 -72.80 -6.78
N GLU A 326 -66.61 -73.18 -8.04
CA GLU A 326 -65.58 -73.17 -9.10
C GLU A 326 -65.31 -71.74 -9.64
N GLN A 327 -66.30 -70.83 -9.58
CA GLN A 327 -66.11 -69.41 -9.89
C GLN A 327 -65.34 -68.66 -8.79
N TYR A 328 -65.57 -68.99 -7.52
CA TYR A 328 -64.80 -68.43 -6.39
C TYR A 328 -63.33 -68.87 -6.43
N ARG A 329 -63.03 -70.12 -6.81
CA ARG A 329 -61.66 -70.63 -6.95
C ARG A 329 -60.86 -69.89 -8.03
N LYS A 330 -61.45 -69.67 -9.22
CA LYS A 330 -60.81 -68.94 -10.34
C LYS A 330 -60.65 -67.43 -10.10
N SER A 331 -61.51 -66.83 -9.27
CA SER A 331 -61.38 -65.42 -8.86
C SER A 331 -60.26 -65.21 -7.83
N MET A 332 -60.10 -66.14 -6.88
CA MET A 332 -59.07 -66.07 -5.84
C MET A 332 -57.64 -66.30 -6.40
N GLU A 333 -57.50 -67.14 -7.43
CA GLU A 333 -56.23 -67.36 -8.13
C GLU A 333 -55.76 -66.09 -8.88
N LYS A 334 -56.68 -65.37 -9.55
CA LYS A 334 -56.38 -64.08 -10.19
C LYS A 334 -56.06 -62.96 -9.19
N PHE A 335 -56.62 -62.99 -7.99
CA PHE A 335 -56.31 -62.02 -6.93
C PHE A 335 -54.91 -62.22 -6.33
N LYS A 336 -54.39 -63.46 -6.34
CA LYS A 336 -53.03 -63.80 -5.87
C LYS A 336 -51.93 -63.24 -6.79
N ASP A 337 -52.13 -63.28 -8.10
CA ASP A 337 -51.16 -62.77 -9.09
C ASP A 337 -51.10 -61.23 -9.14
N VAL A 338 -52.21 -60.55 -8.84
CA VAL A 338 -52.25 -59.07 -8.75
C VAL A 338 -51.57 -58.57 -7.48
N TYR A 339 -51.72 -59.26 -6.35
CA TYR A 339 -51.05 -58.90 -5.09
C TYR A 339 -49.54 -59.22 -5.10
N SER A 340 -49.11 -60.30 -5.74
CA SER A 340 -47.69 -60.64 -5.87
C SER A 340 -46.94 -59.63 -6.75
N PHE A 341 -47.56 -59.13 -7.83
CA PHE A 341 -47.02 -58.06 -8.67
C PHE A 341 -46.98 -56.70 -7.94
N GLY A 342 -48.04 -56.36 -7.20
CA GLY A 342 -48.10 -55.13 -6.40
C GLY A 342 -47.04 -55.05 -5.30
N ILE A 343 -46.74 -56.17 -4.62
CA ILE A 343 -45.70 -56.24 -3.58
C ILE A 343 -44.29 -56.13 -4.20
N GLN A 344 -44.05 -56.73 -5.37
CA GLN A 344 -42.77 -56.62 -6.07
C GLN A 344 -42.52 -55.20 -6.61
N GLN A 345 -43.56 -54.53 -7.12
CA GLN A 345 -43.47 -53.14 -7.57
C GLN A 345 -43.19 -52.18 -6.40
N PHE A 346 -43.83 -52.41 -5.25
CA PHE A 346 -43.58 -51.61 -4.04
C PHE A 346 -42.15 -51.76 -3.51
N ASP A 347 -41.57 -52.96 -3.55
CA ASP A 347 -40.18 -53.21 -3.12
C ASP A 347 -39.16 -52.58 -4.09
N VAL A 348 -39.43 -52.58 -5.40
CA VAL A 348 -38.63 -51.89 -6.41
C VAL A 348 -38.69 -50.38 -6.22
N ASP A 349 -39.89 -49.82 -6.02
CA ASP A 349 -40.08 -48.38 -5.81
C ASP A 349 -39.46 -47.93 -4.48
N THR A 350 -39.54 -48.75 -3.42
CA THR A 350 -38.89 -48.47 -2.13
C THR A 350 -37.36 -48.49 -2.24
N LYS A 351 -36.79 -49.45 -2.98
CA LYS A 351 -35.34 -49.48 -3.27
C LYS A 351 -34.91 -48.30 -4.13
N ARG A 352 -35.73 -47.89 -5.11
CA ARG A 352 -35.47 -46.71 -5.95
C ARG A 352 -35.50 -45.41 -5.16
N LEU A 353 -36.46 -45.27 -4.24
CA LEU A 353 -36.57 -44.12 -3.34
C LEU A 353 -35.38 -44.05 -2.38
N THR A 354 -34.96 -45.19 -1.83
CA THR A 354 -33.79 -45.30 -0.93
C THR A 354 -32.48 -44.96 -1.66
N ALA A 355 -32.35 -45.41 -2.92
CA ALA A 355 -31.21 -45.04 -3.77
C ALA A 355 -31.21 -43.54 -4.11
N GLN A 356 -32.36 -42.95 -4.44
CA GLN A 356 -32.48 -41.50 -4.66
C GLN A 356 -32.14 -40.69 -3.41
N GLN A 357 -32.59 -41.14 -2.22
CA GLN A 357 -32.28 -40.51 -0.94
C GLN A 357 -30.78 -40.57 -0.61
N ALA A 358 -30.10 -41.69 -0.91
CA ALA A 358 -28.65 -41.82 -0.75
C ALA A 358 -27.86 -40.88 -1.68
N THR A 359 -28.32 -40.70 -2.92
CA THR A 359 -27.71 -39.77 -3.89
C THR A 359 -27.92 -38.32 -3.45
N ALA A 360 -29.12 -37.97 -3.00
CA ALA A 360 -29.44 -36.66 -2.45
C ALA A 360 -28.58 -36.35 -1.20
N TRP A 361 -28.35 -37.34 -0.33
CA TRP A 361 -27.49 -37.17 0.85
C TRP A 361 -26.01 -36.96 0.49
N LYS A 362 -25.50 -37.68 -0.53
CA LYS A 362 -24.14 -37.44 -1.06
C LYS A 362 -24.01 -36.03 -1.65
N PHE A 363 -25.03 -35.57 -2.38
CA PHE A 363 -25.07 -34.22 -2.94
C PHE A 363 -25.11 -33.16 -1.82
N HIS A 364 -25.94 -33.36 -0.80
CA HIS A 364 -26.00 -32.48 0.37
C HIS A 364 -24.64 -32.40 1.11
N LYS A 365 -23.95 -33.53 1.30
CA LYS A 365 -22.58 -33.55 1.87
C LYS A 365 -21.56 -32.81 1.00
N LYS A 366 -21.72 -32.84 -0.33
CA LYS A 366 -20.87 -32.09 -1.27
C LYS A 366 -21.16 -30.59 -1.18
N CYS A 367 -22.43 -30.18 -1.21
CA CYS A 367 -22.86 -28.79 -1.01
C CYS A 367 -22.40 -28.22 0.33
N LYS A 368 -22.48 -29.00 1.42
CA LYS A 368 -22.00 -28.58 2.75
C LYS A 368 -20.49 -28.31 2.75
N ARG A 369 -19.69 -29.16 2.09
CA ARG A 369 -18.24 -28.94 1.93
C ARG A 369 -17.92 -27.71 1.09
N ILE A 370 -18.67 -27.50 0.00
CA ILE A 370 -18.53 -26.31 -0.86
C ILE A 370 -18.89 -25.03 -0.10
N MET A 371 -19.97 -25.03 0.69
CA MET A 371 -20.30 -23.87 1.53
C MET A 371 -19.20 -23.59 2.55
N GLN A 372 -18.66 -24.61 3.22
CA GLN A 372 -17.56 -24.43 4.17
C GLN A 372 -16.28 -23.89 3.51
N SER A 373 -15.96 -24.33 2.28
CA SER A 373 -14.81 -23.78 1.55
C SER A 373 -15.07 -22.35 1.09
N LYS A 374 -16.31 -22.03 0.66
CA LYS A 374 -16.73 -20.67 0.31
C LYS A 374 -16.58 -19.72 1.50
N THR A 375 -17.08 -20.09 2.68
CA THR A 375 -16.96 -19.27 3.90
C THR A 375 -15.50 -19.04 4.28
N ARG A 376 -14.62 -20.04 4.11
CA ARG A 376 -13.17 -19.85 4.34
C ARG A 376 -12.55 -18.88 3.36
N LEU A 377 -12.90 -18.97 2.07
CA LEU A 377 -12.42 -18.04 1.04
C LEU A 377 -12.93 -16.62 1.28
N GLU A 378 -14.18 -16.45 1.71
CA GLU A 378 -14.74 -15.15 2.07
C GLU A 378 -14.01 -14.52 3.27
N GLN A 379 -13.65 -15.32 4.28
CA GLN A 379 -12.85 -14.86 5.42
C GLN A 379 -11.42 -14.50 5.03
N GLU A 380 -10.80 -15.25 4.11
CA GLU A 380 -9.46 -14.96 3.60
C GLU A 380 -9.44 -13.68 2.76
N MET A 381 -10.43 -13.51 1.88
CA MET A 381 -10.61 -12.31 1.09
C MET A 381 -10.83 -11.07 1.98
N ALA A 382 -11.64 -11.20 3.04
CA ALA A 382 -11.83 -10.11 4.01
C ALA A 382 -10.51 -9.73 4.71
N ARG A 383 -9.66 -10.71 5.06
CA ARG A 383 -8.32 -10.45 5.65
C ARG A 383 -7.39 -9.76 4.64
N GLN A 384 -7.38 -10.19 3.39
CA GLN A 384 -6.57 -9.55 2.35
C GLN A 384 -7.02 -8.11 2.07
N ILE A 385 -8.33 -7.84 2.05
CA ILE A 385 -8.86 -6.48 1.88
C ILE A 385 -8.38 -5.56 3.02
N LEU A 386 -8.43 -6.03 4.28
CA LEU A 386 -7.92 -5.25 5.42
C LEU A 386 -6.41 -4.99 5.31
N GLN A 387 -5.63 -5.97 4.86
CA GLN A 387 -4.19 -5.80 4.65
C GLN A 387 -3.88 -4.77 3.54
N VAL A 388 -4.66 -4.79 2.46
CA VAL A 388 -4.55 -3.79 1.38
C VAL A 388 -4.94 -2.40 1.89
N GLN A 389 -6.00 -2.27 2.69
CA GLN A 389 -6.40 -1.00 3.30
C GLN A 389 -5.29 -0.43 4.19
N HIS A 390 -4.71 -1.23 5.07
CA HIS A 390 -3.61 -0.80 5.93
C HIS A 390 -2.36 -0.40 5.11
N SER A 391 -2.10 -1.10 3.99
CA SER A 391 -1.00 -0.75 3.09
C SER A 391 -1.27 0.58 2.39
N GLN A 392 -2.52 0.82 1.96
CA GLN A 392 -2.94 2.07 1.34
C GLN A 392 -2.84 3.25 2.31
N GLU A 393 -3.29 3.10 3.56
CA GLU A 393 -3.14 4.13 4.59
C GLU A 393 -1.67 4.51 4.80
N ARG A 394 -0.78 3.52 4.83
CA ARG A 394 0.67 3.75 4.96
C ARG A 394 1.28 4.45 3.75
N ILE A 395 0.83 4.13 2.53
CA ILE A 395 1.23 4.85 1.31
C ILE A 395 0.79 6.31 1.42
N THR A 396 -0.46 6.55 1.80
CA THR A 396 -1.02 7.90 1.91
C THR A 396 -0.25 8.75 2.94
N GLU A 397 0.16 8.16 4.06
CA GLU A 397 0.98 8.82 5.07
C GLU A 397 2.41 9.12 4.55
N LEU A 398 3.03 8.20 3.81
CA LEU A 398 4.32 8.44 3.18
C LEU A 398 4.25 9.54 2.11
N GLU A 399 3.17 9.60 1.33
CA GLU A 399 2.92 10.68 0.37
C GLU A 399 2.78 12.03 1.08
N ARG A 400 2.07 12.08 2.22
CA ARG A 400 1.97 13.29 3.05
C ARG A 400 3.35 13.74 3.54
N GLN A 401 4.14 12.85 4.11
CA GLN A 401 5.51 13.16 4.57
C GLN A 401 6.40 13.63 3.41
N LEU A 402 6.29 13.02 2.24
CA LEU A 402 7.02 13.46 1.04
C LEU A 402 6.61 14.87 0.61
N THR A 403 5.32 15.23 0.69
CA THR A 403 4.88 16.60 0.39
C THR A 403 5.42 17.62 1.38
N GLU A 404 5.47 17.29 2.67
CA GLU A 404 6.05 18.15 3.71
C GLU A 404 7.55 18.36 3.51
N ASN A 405 8.30 17.27 3.32
CA ASN A 405 9.74 17.33 3.03
C ASN A 405 10.04 18.16 1.75
N ASN A 406 9.21 18.03 0.72
CA ASN A 406 9.36 18.82 -0.50
C ASN A 406 9.07 20.31 -0.27
N GLN A 407 8.15 20.67 0.62
CA GLN A 407 7.92 22.06 1.00
C GLN A 407 9.11 22.62 1.78
N GLU A 408 9.65 21.88 2.74
CA GLU A 408 10.87 22.26 3.47
C GLU A 408 12.05 22.46 2.52
N LEU A 409 12.24 21.55 1.56
CA LEU A 409 13.32 21.65 0.57
C LEU A 409 13.16 22.89 -0.33
N ARG A 410 11.93 23.28 -0.67
CA ARG A 410 11.67 24.56 -1.37
C ARG A 410 12.02 25.76 -0.50
N HIS A 411 11.68 25.74 0.79
CA HIS A 411 12.07 26.80 1.73
C HIS A 411 13.59 26.91 1.85
N LEU A 412 14.29 25.79 1.97
CA LEU A 412 15.75 25.75 2.01
C LEU A 412 16.37 26.29 0.72
N LYS A 413 15.87 25.89 -0.46
CA LYS A 413 16.32 26.44 -1.75
C LYS A 413 16.08 27.95 -1.86
N ALA A 414 14.95 28.45 -1.36
CA ALA A 414 14.68 29.88 -1.32
C ALA A 414 15.65 30.61 -0.39
N SER A 415 16.01 30.02 0.75
CA SER A 415 17.01 30.57 1.68
C SER A 415 18.41 30.58 1.06
N GLU A 416 18.81 29.52 0.36
CA GLU A 416 20.09 29.43 -0.35
C GLU A 416 20.17 30.49 -1.46
N ALA A 417 19.11 30.64 -2.25
CA ALA A 417 19.04 31.67 -3.30
C ALA A 417 19.17 33.08 -2.71
N LYS A 418 18.58 33.34 -1.53
CA LYS A 418 18.73 34.60 -0.80
C LYS A 418 20.18 34.82 -0.36
N LEU A 419 20.80 33.83 0.27
CA LEU A 419 22.21 33.91 0.70
C LEU A 419 23.16 34.12 -0.48
N LEU A 420 22.91 33.48 -1.62
CA LEU A 420 23.69 33.69 -2.84
C LEU A 420 23.53 35.12 -3.39
N LYS A 421 22.33 35.71 -3.28
CA LYS A 421 22.08 37.10 -3.65
C LYS A 421 22.83 38.05 -2.71
N ASP A 422 22.73 37.82 -1.40
CA ASP A 422 23.41 38.64 -0.38
C ASP A 422 24.94 38.56 -0.54
N ARG A 423 25.49 37.38 -0.84
CA ARG A 423 26.91 37.21 -1.19
C ARG A 423 27.33 38.03 -2.42
N ARG A 424 26.50 38.09 -3.47
CA ARG A 424 26.80 38.91 -4.66
C ARG A 424 26.80 40.40 -4.34
N ILE A 425 25.86 40.84 -3.50
CA ILE A 425 25.80 42.23 -3.04
C ILE A 425 27.07 42.58 -2.26
N LEU A 426 27.43 41.76 -1.27
CA LEU A 426 28.67 41.93 -0.48
C LEU A 426 29.93 41.92 -1.35
N ALA A 427 30.01 41.04 -2.35
CA ALA A 427 31.13 41.02 -3.30
C ALA A 427 31.19 42.32 -4.14
N GLY A 428 30.04 42.85 -4.55
CA GLY A 428 29.94 44.14 -5.24
C GLY A 428 30.37 45.31 -4.36
N GLU A 429 29.94 45.33 -3.09
CA GLU A 429 30.33 46.34 -2.10
C GLU A 429 31.83 46.29 -1.80
N LEU A 430 32.41 45.09 -1.61
CA LEU A 430 33.85 44.91 -1.44
C LEU A 430 34.64 45.40 -2.66
N CYS A 431 34.14 45.14 -3.87
CA CYS A 431 34.78 45.62 -5.10
C CYS A 431 34.75 47.16 -5.20
N LEU A 432 33.63 47.79 -4.83
CA LEU A 432 33.51 49.25 -4.75
C LEU A 432 34.46 49.85 -3.70
N ILE A 433 34.58 49.20 -2.54
CA ILE A 433 35.53 49.61 -1.48
C ILE A 433 36.97 49.47 -1.98
N GLN A 434 37.31 48.38 -2.66
CA GLN A 434 38.64 48.17 -3.20
C GLN A 434 38.98 49.20 -4.29
N GLN A 435 37.99 49.59 -5.11
CA GLN A 435 38.14 50.68 -6.08
C GLN A 435 38.32 52.04 -5.40
N GLN A 436 37.57 52.33 -4.33
CA GLN A 436 37.71 53.57 -3.55
C GLN A 436 39.07 53.63 -2.81
N TRP A 437 39.53 52.50 -2.29
CA TRP A 437 40.83 52.35 -1.64
C TRP A 437 41.97 52.62 -2.62
N ASN A 438 41.85 52.11 -3.85
CA ASN A 438 42.84 52.33 -4.90
C ASN A 438 42.82 53.76 -5.47
N ALA A 439 41.71 54.49 -5.35
CA ALA A 439 41.54 55.84 -5.90
C ALA A 439 42.02 56.96 -4.97
N ASP A 440 41.96 56.80 -3.65
CA ASP A 440 42.46 57.79 -2.69
C ASP A 440 42.93 57.15 -1.36
N PRO A 441 44.24 56.97 -1.12
CA PRO A 441 44.79 56.32 0.06
C PRO A 441 44.90 57.28 1.27
N CYS A 442 43.94 58.18 1.45
CA CYS A 442 43.92 59.10 2.59
C CYS A 442 43.46 58.38 3.88
N PRO A 443 44.25 58.41 4.97
CA PRO A 443 43.93 57.71 6.23
C PRO A 443 42.58 58.10 6.87
N GLU A 444 42.13 59.34 6.70
CA GLU A 444 40.87 59.83 7.28
C GLU A 444 39.62 59.33 6.53
N THR A 445 39.73 59.09 5.22
CA THR A 445 38.68 58.46 4.42
C THR A 445 38.54 56.98 4.79
N MET A 446 39.66 56.30 5.08
CA MET A 446 39.68 54.92 5.56
C MET A 446 39.00 54.75 6.93
N VAL A 447 39.24 55.65 7.88
CA VAL A 447 38.59 55.62 9.21
C VAL A 447 37.07 55.86 9.09
N ARG A 448 36.62 56.75 8.19
CA ARG A 448 35.18 56.98 7.95
C ARG A 448 34.49 55.77 7.31
N LEU A 449 35.15 55.09 6.38
CA LEU A 449 34.62 53.87 5.74
C LEU A 449 34.53 52.70 6.74
N LEU A 450 35.56 52.51 7.58
CA LEU A 450 35.57 51.51 8.66
C LEU A 450 34.49 51.79 9.72
N ASN A 451 34.30 53.05 10.12
CA ASN A 451 33.25 53.45 11.07
C ASN A 451 31.84 53.30 10.49
N ARG A 452 31.64 53.54 9.19
CA ARG A 452 30.36 53.32 8.52
C ARG A 452 29.98 51.84 8.44
N TRP A 453 30.97 50.94 8.40
CA TRP A 453 30.78 49.51 8.47
C TRP A 453 30.50 48.99 9.89
N THR A 454 31.16 49.55 10.91
CA THR A 454 30.89 49.15 12.31
C THR A 454 29.50 49.57 12.80
N VAL A 455 28.91 50.61 12.20
CA VAL A 455 27.55 51.08 12.55
C VAL A 455 26.44 50.35 11.78
N ASN A 456 26.72 49.78 10.60
CA ASN A 456 25.70 49.11 9.78
C ASN A 456 25.73 47.58 9.89
N VAL A 457 26.66 47.02 10.66
CA VAL A 457 26.80 45.57 10.84
C VAL A 457 26.45 45.23 12.28
N GLU A 458 25.17 45.41 12.64
CA GLU A 458 24.52 44.61 13.68
C GLU A 458 24.42 43.17 13.15
N LEU A 459 25.54 42.44 13.22
CA LEU A 459 25.66 41.02 12.86
C LEU A 459 25.00 40.09 13.88
N GLU A 460 24.24 40.62 14.85
CA GLU A 460 23.49 39.81 15.83
C GLU A 460 22.26 39.13 15.19
N ASP A 461 21.66 39.68 14.12
CA ASP A 461 20.39 39.14 13.61
C ASP A 461 20.54 38.01 12.56
N ILE A 462 21.77 37.73 12.09
CA ILE A 462 22.06 36.67 11.09
C ILE A 462 22.45 35.35 11.76
N PHE A 463 23.13 35.38 12.92
CA PHE A 463 23.50 34.16 13.63
C PHE A 463 22.36 33.61 14.51
N ASP A 464 21.45 34.45 15.01
CA ASP A 464 20.33 33.98 15.83
C ASP A 464 19.22 33.28 15.03
N ARG A 465 19.13 33.52 13.70
CA ARG A 465 18.21 32.78 12.82
C ARG A 465 18.74 31.42 12.35
N VAL A 466 20.02 31.12 12.61
CA VAL A 466 20.62 29.79 12.44
C VAL A 466 20.55 28.99 13.75
N ASN A 467 19.89 29.52 14.78
CA ASN A 467 19.35 28.71 15.86
C ASN A 467 18.05 28.06 15.38
N ILE A 468 18.19 27.13 14.42
CA ILE A 468 17.20 26.07 14.24
C ILE A 468 17.12 25.41 15.61
N LYS A 469 16.07 25.76 16.36
CA LYS A 469 15.61 25.00 17.52
C LYS A 469 15.69 23.54 17.12
N THR A 470 16.68 22.86 17.66
CA THR A 470 16.73 21.40 17.77
C THR A 470 15.59 21.01 18.71
N GLY A 471 14.36 21.09 18.18
CA GLY A 471 13.15 20.53 18.75
C GLY A 471 13.11 19.02 18.58
N TYR A 472 14.25 18.34 18.66
CA TYR A 472 14.28 16.91 18.96
C TYR A 472 14.12 16.79 20.47
N GLY A 473 12.85 16.94 20.88
CA GLY A 473 12.41 16.46 22.17
C GLY A 473 12.79 14.99 22.30
N SER A 474 13.42 14.69 23.42
CA SER A 474 13.47 13.39 24.11
C SER A 474 12.47 12.36 23.54
N ILE A 475 13.00 11.43 22.74
CA ILE A 475 12.43 10.10 22.57
C ILE A 475 13.47 9.11 23.08
N PHE A 476 13.71 9.15 24.39
CA PHE A 476 14.26 8.01 25.13
C PHE A 476 13.64 8.03 26.52
N ASN A 477 12.39 7.59 26.57
CA ASN A 477 11.75 7.06 27.78
C ASN A 477 11.43 5.59 27.51
N PHE A 478 12.08 4.73 28.29
CA PHE A 478 11.87 3.32 28.62
C PHE A 478 10.86 2.45 27.84
N GLY A 479 11.30 1.24 27.47
CA GLY A 479 10.48 0.10 27.07
C GLY A 479 11.28 -1.00 26.43
#